data_AF-A0A352SJ43-F1
#
_entry.id   AF-A0A352SJ43-F1
#
_cell.length_a   1.000
_cell.length_b   1.000
_cell.length_c   1.000
_cell.angle_alpha   90.00
_cell.angle_beta   90.00
_cell.angle_gamma   90.00
#
_symmetry.space_group_name_H-M   'P 1'
#
loop_
_entity.id
_entity.type
_entity.pdbx_description
1 polymer ?
#
loop_
_entity_poly.entity_id
_entity_poly.type
_entity_poly.pdbx_seq_one_letter_code
_entity_poly.pdbx_strand_id
1 'polypeptide(L)'
;MFCFQCEQTAGCAGCTGCAGVCGKTAETANLQDELTGALIGLARACENNKKTENTDQIIIEGLFTTITNVNFNDDTLREMIQRVNEEKHIIVPDCSVCKNPCGNTDNYDMKRIWEADEDIRSLKSLILFGIRGMSAYAYHAKMLGYTDETVNQFFYKALCVISYDFDMEHLLPVVMETGEVNLACMALLDRANTTSYGTPVPTKVSLTVEKGPFIVVSGHDLKDLELLLKQTEGKGINIYTHGEMLPAHAYPELKKYPHLKGNF
;
A
#
# COMPACT_ATOMS: atom_id res chain seq x y z
N MET A 1 20.91 -3.70 -3.72
CA MET A 1 19.64 -3.82 -2.98
C MET A 1 19.91 -4.26 -1.55
N PHE A 2 19.05 -3.86 -0.62
CA PHE A 2 18.90 -4.49 0.69
C PHE A 2 17.39 -4.52 0.97
N CYS A 3 16.80 -5.71 1.11
CA CYS A 3 15.37 -5.83 1.37
C CYS A 3 15.08 -6.98 2.32
N PHE A 4 14.34 -6.71 3.38
CA PHE A 4 14.04 -7.65 4.46
C PHE A 4 12.60 -7.56 4.98
N GLN A 5 11.69 -7.00 4.18
CA GLN A 5 10.33 -6.70 4.62
C GLN A 5 9.38 -7.92 4.67
N CYS A 6 9.74 -9.03 4.03
CA CYS A 6 8.91 -10.24 4.01
C CYS A 6 9.56 -11.37 4.80
N GLU A 7 8.71 -12.26 5.31
CA GLU A 7 9.09 -13.43 6.11
C GLU A 7 10.11 -14.32 5.38
N GLN A 8 9.98 -14.45 4.05
CA GLN A 8 10.85 -15.27 3.21
C GLN A 8 12.18 -14.60 2.83
N THR A 9 12.60 -13.52 3.50
CA THR A 9 13.87 -12.87 3.20
C THR A 9 15.05 -13.83 3.34
N ALA A 10 16.07 -13.68 2.47
CA ALA A 10 17.19 -14.61 2.40
C ALA A 10 17.90 -14.77 3.76
N GLY A 11 17.99 -16.02 4.22
CA GLY A 11 18.63 -16.38 5.48
C GLY A 11 17.99 -15.75 6.72
N CYS A 12 16.72 -15.31 6.63
CA CYS A 12 16.03 -14.55 7.68
C CYS A 12 16.79 -13.26 8.08
N ALA A 13 17.61 -12.71 7.18
CA ALA A 13 18.43 -11.52 7.42
C ALA A 13 18.15 -10.42 6.40
N GLY A 14 18.23 -10.72 5.10
CA GLY A 14 18.11 -9.70 4.06
C GLY A 14 18.48 -10.21 2.67
N CYS A 15 17.72 -9.80 1.67
CA CYS A 15 18.06 -10.00 0.26
C CYS A 15 19.05 -8.93 -0.20
N THR A 16 20.29 -9.32 -0.51
CA THR A 16 21.40 -8.41 -0.87
C THR A 16 22.02 -8.65 -2.25
N GLY A 17 21.59 -9.70 -2.95
CA GLY A 17 22.14 -10.11 -4.25
C GLY A 17 21.55 -9.34 -5.44
N CYS A 18 21.52 -9.98 -6.61
CA CYS A 18 20.92 -9.41 -7.83
C CYS A 18 19.38 -9.48 -7.84
N ALA A 19 18.78 -10.30 -6.97
CA ALA A 19 17.34 -10.42 -6.78
C ALA A 19 16.99 -10.87 -5.36
N GLY A 20 15.77 -10.56 -4.92
CA GLY A 20 15.17 -11.12 -3.71
C GLY A 20 14.52 -12.48 -3.94
N VAL A 21 14.21 -13.19 -2.86
CA VAL A 21 13.55 -14.51 -2.91
C VAL A 21 12.21 -14.46 -3.63
N CYS A 22 11.49 -13.33 -3.54
CA CYS A 22 10.24 -13.09 -4.25
C CYS A 22 10.40 -12.80 -5.77
N GLY A 23 11.62 -12.82 -6.31
CA GLY A 23 11.91 -12.50 -7.71
C GLY A 23 12.10 -11.00 -7.99
N LYS A 24 11.97 -10.12 -7.00
CA LYS A 24 12.23 -8.68 -7.15
C LYS A 24 13.70 -8.44 -7.50
N THR A 25 13.97 -7.85 -8.66
CA THR A 25 15.35 -7.55 -9.09
C THR A 25 15.98 -6.46 -8.20
N ALA A 26 17.31 -6.35 -8.24
CA ALA A 26 18.00 -5.27 -7.54
C ALA A 26 17.62 -3.88 -8.07
N GLU A 27 17.33 -3.75 -9.37
CA GLU A 27 16.87 -2.49 -9.97
C GLU A 27 15.50 -2.10 -9.42
N THR A 28 14.52 -3.00 -9.51
CA THR A 28 13.17 -2.80 -8.96
C THR A 28 13.21 -2.48 -7.46
N ALA A 29 14.07 -3.17 -6.70
CA ALA A 29 14.24 -2.90 -5.28
C ALA A 29 14.78 -1.48 -5.02
N ASN A 30 15.78 -1.03 -5.79
CA ASN A 30 16.32 0.32 -5.67
C ASN A 30 15.29 1.39 -6.06
N LEU A 31 14.44 1.12 -7.07
CA LEU A 31 13.33 2.01 -7.45
C LEU A 31 12.25 2.11 -6.37
N GLN A 32 11.94 1.02 -5.66
CA GLN A 32 11.03 1.06 -4.52
C GLN A 32 11.62 1.88 -3.35
N ASP A 33 12.94 1.83 -3.15
CA ASP A 33 13.63 2.70 -2.19
C ASP A 33 13.59 4.17 -2.63
N GLU A 34 13.83 4.46 -3.92
CA GLU A 34 13.72 5.81 -4.49
C GLU A 34 12.31 6.38 -4.34
N LEU A 35 11.27 5.58 -4.63
CA LEU A 35 9.87 5.95 -4.41
C LEU A 35 9.59 6.25 -2.94
N THR A 36 10.10 5.42 -2.02
CA THR A 36 9.94 5.67 -0.58
C THR A 36 10.64 6.97 -0.16
N GLY A 37 11.83 7.22 -0.68
CA GLY A 37 12.56 8.47 -0.47
C GLY A 37 11.79 9.70 -0.98
N ALA A 38 11.16 9.59 -2.15
CA ALA A 38 10.31 10.64 -2.72
C ALA A 38 9.06 10.89 -1.87
N LEU A 39 8.42 9.83 -1.37
CA LEU A 39 7.25 9.93 -0.47
C LEU A 39 7.59 10.63 0.84
N ILE A 40 8.76 10.35 1.43
CA ILE A 40 9.25 11.07 2.61
C ILE A 40 9.44 12.56 2.29
N GLY A 41 10.04 12.88 1.13
CA GLY A 41 10.20 14.26 0.68
C GLY A 41 8.87 15.00 0.49
N LEU A 42 7.86 14.31 -0.06
CA LEU A 42 6.50 14.84 -0.18
C LEU A 42 5.85 15.04 1.20
N ALA A 43 5.98 14.07 2.11
CA ALA A 43 5.42 14.18 3.46
C ALA A 43 5.98 15.39 4.23
N ARG A 44 7.30 15.61 4.15
CA ARG A 44 7.98 16.79 4.73
C ARG A 44 7.52 18.10 4.10
N ALA A 45 7.35 18.12 2.77
CA ALA A 45 6.81 19.29 2.08
C ALA A 45 5.41 19.67 2.62
N CYS A 46 4.60 18.69 3.01
CA CYS A 46 3.27 18.90 3.56
C CYS A 46 3.21 19.31 5.05
N GLU A 47 4.32 19.28 5.81
CA GLU A 47 4.28 19.62 7.25
C GLU A 47 3.86 21.08 7.50
N ASN A 48 4.30 21.99 6.64
CA ASN A 48 4.04 23.43 6.77
C ASN A 48 3.29 24.02 5.57
N ASN A 49 2.89 23.18 4.61
CA ASN A 49 2.24 23.62 3.37
C ASN A 49 0.91 22.89 3.16
N LYS A 50 0.00 23.54 2.46
CA LYS A 50 -1.32 22.99 2.20
C LYS A 50 -1.24 21.90 1.13
N LYS A 51 -1.77 20.72 1.46
CA LYS A 51 -1.96 19.58 0.54
C LYS A 51 -2.96 19.91 -0.56
N THR A 52 -2.88 19.21 -1.68
CA THR A 52 -3.93 19.18 -2.71
C THR A 52 -4.92 18.05 -2.41
N GLU A 53 -6.03 17.97 -3.17
CA GLU A 53 -6.96 16.84 -3.09
C GLU A 53 -6.35 15.49 -3.50
N ASN A 54 -5.20 15.50 -4.20
CA ASN A 54 -4.55 14.29 -4.71
C ASN A 54 -3.47 13.75 -3.78
N THR A 55 -2.94 14.56 -2.86
CA THR A 55 -1.73 14.23 -2.08
C THR A 55 -1.90 12.94 -1.29
N ASP A 56 -3.03 12.77 -0.60
CA ASP A 56 -3.30 11.56 0.20
C ASP A 56 -3.33 10.30 -0.67
N GLN A 57 -3.93 10.40 -1.87
CA GLN A 57 -4.00 9.27 -2.79
C GLN A 57 -2.61 8.86 -3.28
N ILE A 58 -1.78 9.84 -3.61
CA ILE A 58 -0.41 9.62 -4.09
C ILE A 58 0.44 8.94 -3.01
N ILE A 59 0.30 9.34 -1.75
CA ILE A 59 1.01 8.67 -0.64
C ILE A 59 0.54 7.23 -0.47
N ILE A 60 -0.77 7.00 -0.45
CA ILE A 60 -1.35 5.67 -0.27
C ILE A 60 -0.93 4.72 -1.41
N GLU A 61 -1.04 5.16 -2.66
CA GLU A 61 -0.64 4.37 -3.84
C GLU A 61 0.85 4.09 -3.86
N GLY A 62 1.68 5.10 -3.54
CA GLY A 62 3.12 4.95 -3.52
C GLY A 62 3.58 3.93 -2.47
N LEU A 63 3.03 3.99 -1.26
CA LEU A 63 3.29 2.99 -0.21
C LEU A 63 2.83 1.59 -0.64
N PHE A 64 1.61 1.46 -1.16
CA PHE A 64 1.05 0.17 -1.56
C PHE A 64 1.88 -0.48 -2.69
N THR A 65 2.33 0.32 -3.66
CA THR A 65 3.17 -0.15 -4.79
C THR A 65 4.46 -0.84 -4.32
N THR A 66 4.95 -0.53 -3.10
CA THR A 66 6.18 -1.09 -2.53
C THR A 66 5.96 -2.33 -1.64
N ILE A 67 4.73 -2.79 -1.45
CA ILE A 67 4.45 -4.05 -0.75
C ILE A 67 4.98 -5.25 -1.56
N THR A 68 5.38 -6.30 -0.84
CA THR A 68 5.85 -7.56 -1.45
C THR A 68 4.83 -8.13 -2.42
N ASN A 69 5.29 -8.48 -3.62
CA ASN A 69 4.48 -9.05 -4.70
C ASN A 69 3.39 -8.13 -5.29
N VAL A 70 3.46 -6.81 -5.06
CA VAL A 70 2.51 -5.86 -5.67
C VAL A 70 2.97 -5.38 -7.05
N ASN A 71 4.18 -4.83 -7.16
CA ASN A 71 4.65 -4.30 -8.44
C ASN A 71 6.14 -4.61 -8.69
N PHE A 72 6.41 -5.20 -9.85
CA PHE A 72 7.74 -5.56 -10.35
C PHE A 72 8.11 -4.80 -11.65
N ASN A 73 7.25 -3.87 -12.10
CA ASN A 73 7.45 -3.12 -13.33
C ASN A 73 8.20 -1.81 -13.02
N ASP A 74 9.40 -1.70 -13.56
CA ASP A 74 10.29 -0.56 -13.32
C ASP A 74 9.74 0.75 -13.93
N ASP A 75 9.06 0.69 -15.08
CA ASP A 75 8.45 1.87 -15.71
C ASP A 75 7.31 2.42 -14.83
N THR A 76 6.44 1.55 -14.29
CA THR A 76 5.38 1.97 -13.37
C THR A 76 5.94 2.59 -12.09
N LEU A 77 7.06 2.09 -11.57
CA LEU A 77 7.74 2.70 -10.42
C LEU A 77 8.28 4.09 -10.76
N ARG A 78 8.89 4.27 -11.93
CA ARG A 78 9.39 5.57 -12.41
C ARG A 78 8.26 6.57 -12.60
N GLU A 79 7.13 6.16 -13.18
CA GLU A 79 5.92 6.98 -13.31
C GLU A 79 5.38 7.39 -11.93
N MET A 80 5.36 6.47 -10.96
CA MET A 80 4.91 6.79 -9.61
C MET A 80 5.85 7.79 -8.91
N ILE A 81 7.18 7.63 -9.05
CA ILE A 81 8.17 8.58 -8.54
C ILE A 81 7.94 9.96 -9.17
N GLN A 82 7.70 10.02 -10.48
CA GLN A 82 7.40 11.26 -11.18
C GLN A 82 6.13 11.93 -10.62
N ARG A 83 5.04 11.18 -10.44
CA ARG A 83 3.79 11.69 -9.84
C ARG A 83 4.02 12.29 -8.44
N VAL A 84 4.84 11.64 -7.61
CA VAL A 84 5.19 12.15 -6.27
C VAL A 84 5.98 13.47 -6.38
N ASN A 85 6.95 13.55 -7.30
CA ASN A 85 7.75 14.75 -7.50
C ASN A 85 6.94 15.91 -8.08
N GLU A 86 6.01 15.64 -8.99
CA GLU A 86 5.09 16.64 -9.56
C GLU A 86 4.16 17.22 -8.49
N GLU A 87 3.55 16.35 -7.68
CA GLU A 87 2.71 16.77 -6.55
C GLU A 87 3.51 17.63 -5.56
N LYS A 88 4.73 17.21 -5.24
CA LYS A 88 5.63 18.00 -4.38
C LYS A 88 5.92 19.38 -4.99
N HIS A 89 6.16 19.47 -6.30
CA HIS A 89 6.37 20.74 -6.98
C HIS A 89 5.14 21.66 -6.93
N ILE A 90 3.93 21.10 -6.99
CA ILE A 90 2.68 21.87 -6.82
C ILE A 90 2.57 22.45 -5.40
N ILE A 91 2.95 21.67 -4.38
CA ILE A 91 2.84 22.07 -2.96
C ILE A 91 3.91 23.10 -2.58
N VAL A 92 5.13 22.97 -3.10
CA VAL A 92 6.28 23.85 -2.81
C VAL A 92 6.99 24.33 -4.09
N PRO A 93 6.32 25.13 -4.94
CA PRO A 93 6.85 25.52 -6.25
C PRO A 93 8.16 26.33 -6.15
N ASP A 94 8.30 27.13 -5.10
CA ASP A 94 9.50 27.96 -4.91
C ASP A 94 10.73 27.14 -4.49
N CYS A 95 10.55 25.94 -3.92
CA CYS A 95 11.67 25.11 -3.46
C CYS A 95 12.49 24.54 -4.64
N SER A 96 11.85 24.19 -5.76
CA SER A 96 12.55 23.59 -6.91
C SER A 96 13.45 24.58 -7.67
N VAL A 97 13.20 25.88 -7.51
CA VAL A 97 13.99 26.96 -8.13
C VAL A 97 14.81 27.74 -7.10
N CYS A 98 14.81 27.30 -5.85
CA CYS A 98 15.51 27.97 -4.77
C CYS A 98 17.02 27.95 -5.02
N LYS A 99 17.64 29.14 -5.07
CA LYS A 99 19.08 29.29 -5.29
C LYS A 99 19.93 28.80 -4.11
N ASN A 100 19.32 28.64 -2.93
CA ASN A 100 19.95 28.15 -1.71
C ASN A 100 19.09 27.01 -1.13
N PRO A 101 19.10 25.81 -1.73
CA PRO A 101 18.26 24.71 -1.29
C PRO A 101 18.63 24.29 0.14
N CYS A 102 17.62 24.19 1.00
CA CYS A 102 17.81 23.78 2.41
C CYS A 102 17.70 22.25 2.61
N GLY A 103 17.28 21.51 1.59
CA GLY A 103 17.10 20.06 1.64
C GLY A 103 15.81 19.57 2.30
N ASN A 104 14.95 20.47 2.78
CA ASN A 104 13.70 20.09 3.48
C ASN A 104 12.73 19.30 2.60
N THR A 105 12.81 19.46 1.29
CA THR A 105 11.89 18.84 0.31
C THR A 105 12.62 17.87 -0.61
N ASP A 106 13.89 17.56 -0.35
CA ASP A 106 14.67 16.60 -1.11
C ASP A 106 14.10 15.18 -0.93
N ASN A 107 14.31 14.33 -1.93
CA ASN A 107 14.02 12.91 -1.77
C ASN A 107 14.99 12.33 -0.73
N TYR A 108 14.43 11.63 0.24
CA TYR A 108 15.21 11.08 1.35
C TYR A 108 16.09 9.91 0.88
N ASP A 109 17.37 9.92 1.26
CA ASP A 109 18.27 8.79 0.99
C ASP A 109 17.97 7.63 1.96
N MET A 110 17.33 6.58 1.44
CA MET A 110 16.96 5.39 2.21
C MET A 110 18.14 4.65 2.84
N LYS A 111 19.38 4.84 2.34
CA LYS A 111 20.58 4.29 3.00
C LYS A 111 20.72 4.77 4.43
N ARG A 112 20.23 5.98 4.75
CA ARG A 112 20.23 6.53 6.11
C ARG A 112 19.36 5.72 7.09
N ILE A 113 18.41 4.92 6.59
CA ILE A 113 17.68 3.94 7.41
C ILE A 113 18.39 2.59 7.37
N TRP A 114 18.81 2.12 6.19
CA TRP A 114 19.40 0.79 6.02
C TRP A 114 20.77 0.61 6.69
N GLU A 115 21.55 1.68 6.80
CA GLU A 115 22.89 1.72 7.38
C GLU A 115 22.91 2.32 8.79
N ALA A 116 21.73 2.64 9.36
CA ALA A 116 21.61 3.13 10.74
C ALA A 116 22.04 2.05 11.75
N ASP A 117 22.19 2.50 13.01
CA ASP A 117 22.27 1.62 14.17
C ASP A 117 21.17 0.56 14.13
N GLU A 118 21.48 -0.67 14.59
CA GLU A 118 20.61 -1.82 14.40
C GLU A 118 19.23 -1.64 15.04
N ASP A 119 19.17 -1.09 16.25
CA ASP A 119 17.91 -0.88 16.98
C ASP A 119 17.10 0.24 16.31
N ILE A 120 17.76 1.31 15.89
CA ILE A 120 17.13 2.43 15.18
C ILE A 120 16.60 1.97 13.82
N ARG A 121 17.38 1.21 13.05
CA ARG A 121 16.97 0.62 11.78
C ARG A 121 15.77 -0.29 11.98
N SER A 122 15.78 -1.12 13.02
CA SER A 122 14.69 -2.04 13.35
C SER A 122 13.38 -1.27 13.58
N LEU A 123 13.39 -0.26 14.44
CA LEU A 123 12.20 0.54 14.77
C LEU A 123 11.67 1.33 13.56
N LYS A 124 12.56 1.98 12.80
CA LYS A 124 12.17 2.72 11.58
C LYS A 124 11.59 1.79 10.52
N SER A 125 12.17 0.61 10.35
CA SER A 125 11.68 -0.40 9.40
C SER A 125 10.32 -0.95 9.84
N LEU A 126 10.10 -1.18 11.13
CA LEU A 126 8.82 -1.62 11.66
C LEU A 126 7.71 -0.61 11.39
N ILE A 127 7.97 0.69 11.61
CA ILE A 127 7.03 1.77 11.26
C ILE A 127 6.77 1.76 9.75
N LEU A 128 7.82 1.78 8.92
CA LEU A 128 7.70 1.83 7.47
C LEU A 128 6.89 0.65 6.91
N PHE A 129 7.17 -0.57 7.38
CA PHE A 129 6.45 -1.76 6.92
C PHE A 129 5.01 -1.79 7.43
N GLY A 130 4.77 -1.30 8.65
CA GLY A 130 3.43 -1.10 9.19
C GLY A 130 2.59 -0.17 8.31
N ILE A 131 3.11 1.00 7.96
CA ILE A 131 2.37 1.96 7.12
C ILE A 131 2.21 1.51 5.68
N ARG A 132 3.14 0.69 5.13
CA ARG A 132 2.93 0.01 3.85
C ARG A 132 1.74 -0.94 3.92
N GLY A 133 1.60 -1.73 4.98
CA GLY A 133 0.43 -2.59 5.17
C GLY A 133 -0.86 -1.77 5.32
N MET A 134 -0.84 -0.73 6.15
CA MET A 134 -1.99 0.17 6.35
C MET A 134 -2.46 0.85 5.06
N SER A 135 -1.53 1.23 4.16
CA SER A 135 -1.91 1.88 2.91
C SER A 135 -2.74 0.99 2.00
N ALA A 136 -2.53 -0.34 2.02
CA ALA A 136 -3.39 -1.26 1.29
C ALA A 136 -4.85 -1.21 1.80
N TYR A 137 -5.04 -1.23 3.11
CA TYR A 137 -6.38 -1.14 3.70
C TYR A 137 -7.04 0.21 3.41
N ALA A 138 -6.30 1.31 3.56
CA ALA A 138 -6.78 2.65 3.26
C ALA A 138 -7.15 2.80 1.78
N TYR A 139 -6.37 2.22 0.87
CA TYR A 139 -6.66 2.21 -0.57
C TYR A 139 -8.01 1.54 -0.86
N HIS A 140 -8.23 0.32 -0.36
CA HIS A 140 -9.48 -0.42 -0.61
C HIS A 140 -10.69 0.28 0.02
N ALA A 141 -10.55 0.88 1.20
CA ALA A 141 -11.62 1.69 1.80
C ALA A 141 -11.98 2.88 0.91
N LYS A 142 -10.96 3.56 0.35
CA LYS A 142 -11.17 4.70 -0.54
C LYS A 142 -11.79 4.31 -1.88
N MET A 143 -11.49 3.13 -2.44
CA MET A 143 -12.18 2.63 -3.65
C MET A 143 -13.69 2.49 -3.45
N LEU A 144 -14.14 2.36 -2.20
CA LEU A 144 -15.55 2.36 -1.81
C LEU A 144 -16.07 3.73 -1.34
N GLY A 145 -15.25 4.78 -1.43
CA GLY A 145 -15.60 6.15 -1.04
C GLY A 145 -15.42 6.47 0.45
N TYR A 146 -14.68 5.64 1.20
CA TYR A 146 -14.43 5.84 2.62
C TYR A 146 -13.00 6.32 2.87
N THR A 147 -12.85 7.39 3.67
CA THR A 147 -11.57 7.92 4.11
C THR A 147 -11.63 8.25 5.60
N ASP A 148 -10.47 8.30 6.25
CA ASP A 148 -10.35 8.73 7.64
C ASP A 148 -9.16 9.68 7.78
N GLU A 149 -9.40 10.86 8.33
CA GLU A 149 -8.38 11.91 8.46
C GLU A 149 -7.25 11.49 9.41
N THR A 150 -7.55 10.75 10.47
CA THR A 150 -6.55 10.25 11.42
C THR A 150 -5.58 9.30 10.71
N VAL A 151 -6.13 8.36 9.93
CA VAL A 151 -5.34 7.42 9.12
C VAL A 151 -4.49 8.17 8.10
N ASN A 152 -5.10 9.10 7.35
CA ASN A 152 -4.39 9.86 6.32
C ASN A 152 -3.24 10.68 6.92
N GLN A 153 -3.49 11.42 8.00
CA GLN A 153 -2.47 12.24 8.66
C GLN A 153 -1.34 11.39 9.26
N PHE A 154 -1.64 10.18 9.72
CA PHE A 154 -0.61 9.30 10.27
C PHE A 154 0.41 8.86 9.22
N PHE A 155 0.04 8.69 7.94
CA PHE A 155 1.03 8.39 6.89
C PHE A 155 2.10 9.48 6.78
N TYR A 156 1.70 10.76 6.83
CA TYR A 156 2.63 11.89 6.81
C TYR A 156 3.53 11.88 8.03
N LYS A 157 2.93 11.76 9.23
CA LYS A 157 3.67 11.69 10.49
C LYS A 157 4.71 10.58 10.47
N ALA A 158 4.31 9.36 10.10
CA ALA A 158 5.20 8.21 10.08
C ALA A 158 6.35 8.37 9.09
N LEU A 159 6.07 8.83 7.86
CA LEU A 159 7.10 9.12 6.85
C LEU A 159 8.08 10.20 7.30
N CYS A 160 7.61 11.25 7.97
CA CYS A 160 8.47 12.27 8.57
C CYS A 160 9.30 11.69 9.72
N VAL A 161 8.70 10.97 10.65
CA VAL A 161 9.39 10.42 11.84
C VAL A 161 10.53 9.48 11.46
N ILE A 162 10.32 8.55 10.51
CA ILE A 162 11.39 7.61 10.10
C ILE A 162 12.58 8.33 9.44
N SER A 163 12.36 9.55 8.97
CA SER A 163 13.37 10.37 8.32
C SER A 163 14.21 11.22 9.28
N TYR A 164 13.79 11.35 10.55
CA TYR A 164 14.47 12.15 11.57
C TYR A 164 15.54 11.36 12.32
N ASP A 165 16.52 12.08 12.89
CA ASP A 165 17.59 11.52 13.72
C ASP A 165 17.09 11.33 15.16
N PHE A 166 16.08 10.48 15.30
CA PHE A 166 15.46 10.13 16.57
C PHE A 166 16.03 8.83 17.15
N ASP A 167 16.08 8.79 18.48
CA ASP A 167 16.46 7.61 19.25
C ASP A 167 15.26 6.70 19.56
N MET A 168 15.52 5.64 20.32
CA MET A 168 14.50 4.67 20.71
C MET A 168 13.37 5.28 21.55
N GLU A 169 13.66 6.27 22.41
CA GLU A 169 12.65 6.91 23.27
C GLU A 169 11.59 7.62 22.44
N HIS A 170 11.99 8.14 21.28
CA HIS A 170 11.09 8.82 20.34
C HIS A 170 10.44 7.85 19.34
N LEU A 171 11.14 6.81 18.90
CA LEU A 171 10.64 5.87 17.89
C LEU A 171 9.68 4.82 18.44
N LEU A 172 9.90 4.29 19.64
CA LEU A 172 9.05 3.26 20.26
C LEU A 172 7.58 3.71 20.41
N PRO A 173 7.28 4.94 20.88
CA PRO A 173 5.90 5.43 20.92
C PRO A 173 5.22 5.44 19.54
N VAL A 174 5.96 5.78 18.48
CA VAL A 174 5.41 5.83 17.11
C VAL A 174 5.17 4.42 16.54
N VAL A 175 5.98 3.43 16.92
CA VAL A 175 5.68 2.01 16.64
C VAL A 175 4.34 1.62 17.26
N MET A 176 4.10 1.98 18.53
CA MET A 176 2.84 1.66 19.21
C MET A 176 1.65 2.37 18.56
N GLU A 177 1.82 3.65 18.23
CA GLU A 177 0.82 4.45 17.53
C GLU A 177 0.52 3.88 16.13
N THR A 178 1.52 3.32 15.43
CA THR A 178 1.31 2.63 14.15
C THR A 178 0.33 1.47 14.31
N GLY A 179 0.42 0.69 15.41
CA GLY A 179 -0.54 -0.37 15.72
C GLY A 179 -1.94 0.16 16.04
N GLU A 180 -2.04 1.25 16.80
CA GLU A 180 -3.31 1.90 17.13
C GLU A 180 -4.03 2.43 15.88
N VAL A 181 -3.32 3.16 15.02
CA VAL A 181 -3.91 3.71 13.79
C VAL A 181 -4.18 2.60 12.78
N ASN A 182 -3.39 1.53 12.75
CA ASN A 182 -3.71 0.36 11.92
C ASN A 182 -5.05 -0.27 12.32
N LEU A 183 -5.37 -0.37 13.62
CA LEU A 183 -6.67 -0.84 14.08
C LEU A 183 -7.81 0.05 13.58
N ALA A 184 -7.62 1.38 13.62
CA ALA A 184 -8.59 2.32 13.06
C ALA A 184 -8.75 2.17 11.53
N CYS A 185 -7.64 1.96 10.81
CA CYS A 185 -7.64 1.72 9.37
C CYS A 185 -8.37 0.41 8.99
N MET A 186 -8.15 -0.66 9.74
CA MET A 186 -8.89 -1.92 9.56
C MET A 186 -10.39 -1.74 9.84
N ALA A 187 -10.77 -1.01 10.90
CA ALA A 187 -12.16 -0.70 11.19
C ALA A 187 -12.83 0.15 10.09
N LEU A 188 -12.07 1.07 9.47
CA LEU A 188 -12.52 1.84 8.31
C LEU A 188 -12.83 0.91 7.12
N LEU A 189 -11.93 -0.02 6.79
CA LEU A 189 -12.12 -0.97 5.70
C LEU A 189 -13.26 -1.97 5.98
N ASP A 190 -13.37 -2.47 7.21
CA ASP A 190 -14.47 -3.34 7.63
C ASP A 190 -15.82 -2.64 7.42
N ARG A 191 -15.95 -1.40 7.90
CA ARG A 191 -17.15 -0.59 7.68
C ARG A 191 -17.41 -0.37 6.19
N ALA A 192 -16.39 -0.04 5.41
CA ALA A 192 -16.53 0.19 3.97
C ALA A 192 -17.10 -1.04 3.25
N ASN A 193 -16.52 -2.21 3.50
CA ASN A 193 -16.93 -3.48 2.91
C ASN A 193 -18.31 -3.93 3.39
N THR A 194 -18.54 -3.96 4.71
CA THR A 194 -19.81 -4.45 5.28
C THR A 194 -21.00 -3.55 4.96
N THR A 195 -20.78 -2.23 4.86
CA THR A 195 -21.82 -1.28 4.42
C THR A 195 -22.11 -1.42 2.93
N SER A 196 -21.08 -1.64 2.10
CA SER A 196 -21.25 -1.71 0.65
C SER A 196 -21.80 -3.06 0.18
N TYR A 197 -21.41 -4.15 0.84
CA TYR A 197 -21.67 -5.51 0.36
C TYR A 197 -22.45 -6.40 1.33
N GLY A 198 -22.83 -5.85 2.50
CA GLY A 198 -23.53 -6.54 3.58
C GLY A 198 -22.58 -7.26 4.54
N THR A 199 -23.06 -7.58 5.74
CA THR A 199 -22.29 -8.36 6.71
C THR A 199 -22.04 -9.79 6.17
N PRO A 200 -20.80 -10.30 6.16
CA PRO A 200 -20.49 -11.66 5.78
C PRO A 200 -21.32 -12.69 6.56
N VAL A 201 -21.83 -13.71 5.86
CA VAL A 201 -22.58 -14.82 6.48
C VAL A 201 -21.92 -16.16 6.14
N PRO A 202 -22.05 -17.18 7.02
CA PRO A 202 -21.58 -18.53 6.73
C PRO A 202 -22.05 -18.99 5.35
N THR A 203 -21.10 -19.32 4.47
CA THR A 203 -21.38 -19.64 3.07
C THR A 203 -20.55 -20.83 2.65
N LYS A 204 -21.18 -21.79 1.96
CA LYS A 204 -20.48 -22.91 1.33
C LYS A 204 -19.97 -22.46 -0.03
N VAL A 205 -18.66 -22.53 -0.24
CA VAL A 205 -18.01 -22.15 -1.50
C VAL A 205 -17.62 -23.41 -2.27
N SER A 206 -17.96 -23.45 -3.56
CA SER A 206 -17.58 -24.56 -4.44
C SER A 206 -16.12 -24.43 -4.90
N LEU A 207 -15.44 -25.56 -5.04
CA LEU A 207 -14.15 -25.68 -5.76
C LEU A 207 -14.32 -26.34 -7.15
N THR A 208 -15.57 -26.65 -7.52
CA THR A 208 -15.88 -27.27 -8.81
C THR A 208 -15.81 -26.23 -9.91
N VAL A 209 -15.09 -26.57 -10.99
CA VAL A 209 -15.02 -25.75 -12.20
C VAL A 209 -16.12 -26.16 -13.18
N GLU A 210 -17.05 -25.26 -13.41
CA GLU A 210 -18.12 -25.37 -14.40
C GLU A 210 -17.57 -25.31 -15.83
N LYS A 211 -18.20 -26.08 -16.74
CA LYS A 211 -17.86 -26.06 -18.17
C LYS A 211 -18.18 -24.69 -18.77
N GLY A 212 -17.23 -24.13 -19.51
CA GLY A 212 -17.41 -22.88 -20.27
C GLY A 212 -16.25 -21.91 -20.05
N PRO A 213 -16.30 -20.72 -20.69
CA PRO A 213 -15.32 -19.67 -20.45
C PRO A 213 -15.44 -19.12 -19.02
N PHE A 214 -14.32 -18.78 -18.41
CA PHE A 214 -14.28 -18.19 -17.09
C PHE A 214 -13.14 -17.19 -16.90
N ILE A 215 -13.29 -16.34 -15.90
CA ILE A 215 -12.26 -15.41 -15.40
C ILE A 215 -11.97 -15.76 -13.95
N VAL A 216 -10.69 -15.75 -13.58
CA VAL A 216 -10.23 -15.89 -12.19
C VAL A 216 -9.78 -14.52 -11.70
N VAL A 217 -10.35 -14.05 -10.59
CA VAL A 217 -9.99 -12.78 -9.94
C VAL A 217 -9.27 -13.07 -8.63
N SER A 218 -8.15 -12.39 -8.40
CA SER A 218 -7.32 -12.52 -7.21
C SER A 218 -6.98 -11.14 -6.64
N GLY A 219 -6.21 -11.10 -5.55
CA GLY A 219 -6.02 -9.89 -4.74
C GLY A 219 -7.11 -9.75 -3.69
N HIS A 220 -7.54 -8.50 -3.44
CA HIS A 220 -8.39 -8.17 -2.29
C HIS A 220 -9.55 -7.21 -2.63
N ASP A 221 -9.54 -6.59 -3.80
CA ASP A 221 -10.45 -5.49 -4.10
C ASP A 221 -11.85 -5.97 -4.48
N LEU A 222 -12.82 -5.75 -3.56
CA LEU A 222 -14.21 -6.13 -3.77
C LEU A 222 -14.94 -5.21 -4.76
N LYS A 223 -14.45 -3.98 -4.97
CA LYS A 223 -15.03 -3.05 -5.94
C LYS A 223 -14.77 -3.52 -7.36
N ASP A 224 -13.56 -3.98 -7.63
CA ASP A 224 -13.20 -4.58 -8.92
C ASP A 224 -14.04 -5.82 -9.21
N LEU A 225 -14.25 -6.70 -8.21
CA LEU A 225 -15.13 -7.85 -8.36
C LEU A 225 -16.58 -7.44 -8.65
N GLU A 226 -17.12 -6.45 -7.94
CA GLU A 226 -18.48 -5.94 -8.20
C GLU A 226 -18.62 -5.44 -9.64
N LEU A 227 -17.65 -4.65 -10.12
CA LEU A 227 -17.64 -4.13 -11.49
C LEU A 227 -17.53 -5.26 -12.52
N LEU A 228 -16.68 -6.25 -12.27
CA LEU A 228 -16.51 -7.43 -13.13
C LEU A 228 -17.82 -8.25 -13.20
N LEU A 229 -18.46 -8.52 -12.06
CA LEU A 229 -19.71 -9.27 -11.99
C LEU A 229 -20.82 -8.57 -12.78
N LYS A 230 -20.99 -7.27 -12.59
CA LYS A 230 -21.95 -6.44 -13.34
C LYS A 230 -21.67 -6.46 -14.85
N GLN A 231 -20.41 -6.34 -15.25
CA GLN A 231 -20.03 -6.31 -16.66
C GLN A 231 -20.15 -7.67 -17.35
N THR A 232 -20.14 -8.78 -16.60
CA THR A 232 -20.18 -10.15 -17.14
C THR A 232 -21.54 -10.83 -17.02
N GLU A 233 -22.51 -10.18 -16.36
CA GLU A 233 -23.87 -10.68 -16.20
C GLU A 233 -24.53 -10.95 -17.57
N GLY A 234 -25.12 -12.14 -17.72
CA GLY A 234 -25.77 -12.58 -18.95
C GLY A 234 -24.84 -12.93 -20.12
N LYS A 235 -23.51 -12.83 -19.97
CA LYS A 235 -22.55 -13.09 -21.06
C LYS A 235 -22.09 -14.55 -21.18
N GLY A 236 -22.54 -15.43 -20.27
CA GLY A 236 -22.11 -16.83 -20.24
C GLY A 236 -20.66 -17.03 -19.80
N ILE A 237 -20.08 -16.06 -19.09
CA ILE A 237 -18.72 -16.11 -18.52
C ILE A 237 -18.85 -16.35 -17.02
N ASN A 238 -18.24 -17.43 -16.51
CA ASN A 238 -18.21 -17.72 -15.08
C ASN A 238 -17.07 -16.93 -14.40
N ILE A 239 -17.28 -16.50 -13.16
CA ILE A 239 -16.29 -15.79 -12.34
C ILE A 239 -15.89 -16.70 -11.17
N TYR A 240 -14.58 -16.83 -10.95
CA TYR A 240 -14.00 -17.54 -9.82
C TYR A 240 -13.09 -16.61 -9.04
N THR A 241 -13.12 -16.72 -7.71
CA THR A 241 -12.15 -16.06 -6.83
C THR A 241 -10.89 -16.91 -6.70
N HIS A 242 -9.76 -16.31 -6.35
CA HIS A 242 -8.50 -17.00 -6.04
C HIS A 242 -7.78 -16.31 -4.89
N GLY A 243 -7.18 -17.10 -4.00
CA GLY A 243 -6.46 -16.62 -2.83
C GLY A 243 -7.37 -15.77 -1.92
N GLU A 244 -6.98 -14.52 -1.72
CA GLU A 244 -7.61 -13.61 -0.76
C GLU A 244 -8.95 -13.03 -1.23
N MET A 245 -9.39 -13.33 -2.46
CA MET A 245 -10.75 -13.03 -2.92
C MET A 245 -11.79 -14.04 -2.42
N LEU A 246 -11.39 -15.17 -1.84
CA LEU A 246 -12.29 -16.20 -1.28
C LEU A 246 -13.40 -15.62 -0.37
N PRO A 247 -13.15 -14.66 0.55
CA PRO A 247 -14.17 -14.11 1.43
C PRO A 247 -15.30 -13.39 0.70
N ALA A 248 -15.12 -12.98 -0.57
CA ALA A 248 -16.16 -12.32 -1.35
C ALA A 248 -17.48 -13.13 -1.42
N HIS A 249 -17.39 -14.47 -1.39
CA HIS A 249 -18.56 -15.35 -1.40
C HIS A 249 -19.44 -15.23 -0.14
N ALA A 250 -18.90 -14.71 0.97
CA ALA A 250 -19.67 -14.54 2.20
C ALA A 250 -20.56 -13.28 2.17
N TYR A 251 -20.25 -12.31 1.30
CA TYR A 251 -20.96 -11.03 1.21
C TYR A 251 -22.29 -11.17 0.43
N PRO A 252 -23.44 -10.82 1.03
CA PRO A 252 -24.75 -10.95 0.39
C PRO A 252 -24.88 -10.27 -0.98
N GLU A 253 -24.35 -9.06 -1.14
CA GLU A 253 -24.49 -8.29 -2.38
C GLU A 253 -23.61 -8.80 -3.53
N LEU A 254 -22.56 -9.56 -3.22
CA LEU A 254 -21.68 -10.16 -4.23
C LEU A 254 -22.13 -11.59 -4.59
N LYS A 255 -22.53 -12.39 -3.61
CA LYS A 255 -22.94 -13.78 -3.86
C LYS A 255 -24.31 -13.92 -4.55
N LYS A 256 -25.08 -12.85 -4.67
CA LYS A 256 -26.34 -12.84 -5.42
C LYS A 256 -26.15 -13.10 -6.92
N TYR A 257 -24.96 -12.87 -7.44
CA TYR A 257 -24.63 -13.09 -8.86
C TYR A 257 -24.42 -14.60 -9.13
N PRO A 258 -25.30 -15.26 -9.90
CA PRO A 258 -25.27 -16.73 -10.07
C PRO A 258 -24.09 -17.23 -10.89
N HIS A 259 -23.38 -16.34 -11.60
CA HIS A 259 -22.16 -16.64 -12.35
C HIS A 259 -20.88 -16.43 -11.53
N LEU A 260 -20.96 -15.96 -10.28
CA LEU A 260 -19.88 -16.12 -9.31
C LEU A 260 -19.92 -17.57 -8.79
N LYS A 261 -19.07 -18.44 -9.35
CA LYS A 261 -19.22 -19.90 -9.22
C LYS A 261 -18.54 -20.53 -8.02
N GLY A 262 -17.37 -20.02 -7.64
CA GLY A 262 -16.58 -20.65 -6.59
C GLY A 262 -15.21 -20.04 -6.42
N ASN A 263 -14.35 -20.77 -5.72
CA ASN A 263 -12.95 -20.42 -5.55
C ASN A 263 -12.07 -21.42 -6.29
N PHE A 264 -11.08 -20.91 -7.02
CA PHE A 264 -10.08 -21.68 -7.74
C PHE A 264 -8.81 -21.82 -6.91
#